data_AF-A0AAV6D3L1-F1
#
_entry.id   AF-A0AAV6D3L1-F1
#
_cell.length_a   1.000
_cell.length_b   1.000
_cell.length_c   1.000
_cell.angle_alpha   90.00
_cell.angle_beta   90.00
_cell.angle_gamma   90.00
#
_symmetry.space_group_name_H-M   'P 1'
#
loop_
_entity.id
_entity.type
_entity.pdbx_description
1 polymer ?
#
loop_
_entity_poly.entity_id
_entity_poly.type
_entity_poly.pdbx_seq_one_letter_code
_entity_poly.pdbx_strand_id
1 'polypeptide(L)'
;MKAGLVDAIAKVIMKKKDYLASGHCWKMTAPKDFNKFLLALPKILPPESVLCIEACRTPIHIREFLLTRKAPVTKILPRGTILPISEVFHLVASDENLKDFEAVISASDSSGIPTHIQAYNRESILLQWFDASADDPLFISKKIREDLLKEFCTQLGSHLSEI
;
A
#
# COMPACT_ATOMS: atom_id res chain seq x y z
N MET A 1 -33.89 -26.15 -4.54
CA MET A 1 -33.48 -24.72 -4.71
C MET A 1 -32.63 -24.26 -3.53
N LYS A 2 -31.30 -24.48 -3.52
CA LYS A 2 -30.36 -23.83 -2.57
C LYS A 2 -28.91 -23.71 -3.07
N ALA A 3 -28.60 -24.02 -4.34
CA ALA A 3 -27.26 -23.81 -4.89
C ALA A 3 -27.05 -22.37 -5.39
N GLY A 4 -28.06 -21.78 -6.04
CA GLY A 4 -27.92 -20.46 -6.67
C GLY A 4 -27.83 -19.26 -5.72
N LEU A 5 -28.33 -19.37 -4.48
CA LEU A 5 -28.26 -18.26 -3.51
C LEU A 5 -26.87 -18.16 -2.85
N VAL A 6 -26.22 -19.30 -2.59
CA VAL A 6 -24.86 -19.33 -2.02
C VAL A 6 -23.85 -18.87 -3.06
N ASP A 7 -24.03 -19.29 -4.32
CA ASP A 7 -23.19 -18.82 -5.44
C ASP A 7 -23.44 -17.35 -5.78
N ALA A 8 -24.67 -16.86 -5.66
CA ALA A 8 -24.97 -15.43 -5.83
C ALA A 8 -24.42 -14.60 -4.69
N ILE A 9 -24.47 -15.07 -3.44
CA ILE A 9 -23.86 -14.39 -2.29
C ILE A 9 -22.33 -14.42 -2.41
N ALA A 10 -21.72 -15.53 -2.85
CA ALA A 10 -20.30 -15.59 -3.14
C ALA A 10 -19.91 -14.66 -4.31
N LYS A 11 -20.70 -14.59 -5.39
CA LYS A 11 -20.52 -13.62 -6.50
C LYS A 11 -20.73 -12.16 -6.08
N VAL A 12 -21.65 -11.89 -5.15
CA VAL A 12 -21.96 -10.54 -4.66
C VAL A 12 -20.94 -10.09 -3.61
N ILE A 13 -20.39 -11.00 -2.80
CA ILE A 13 -19.25 -10.76 -1.90
C ILE A 13 -17.93 -10.66 -2.71
N MET A 14 -17.85 -11.32 -3.86
CA MET A 14 -16.82 -11.12 -4.90
C MET A 14 -17.21 -10.05 -5.92
N LYS A 15 -17.99 -9.03 -5.55
CA LYS A 15 -17.94 -7.75 -6.29
C LYS A 15 -16.48 -7.37 -6.40
N LYS A 16 -15.94 -7.30 -7.64
CA LYS A 16 -14.59 -6.82 -8.01
C LYS A 16 -13.98 -6.02 -6.86
N LYS A 17 -13.27 -6.71 -5.96
CA LYS A 17 -12.55 -6.03 -4.89
C LYS A 17 -11.57 -5.13 -5.61
N ASP A 18 -11.42 -3.89 -5.16
CA ASP A 18 -10.58 -2.86 -5.78
C ASP A 18 -9.09 -3.30 -5.80
N TYR A 19 -8.76 -4.30 -6.61
CA TYR A 19 -7.41 -4.79 -6.84
C TYR A 19 -6.96 -4.19 -8.15
N LEU A 20 -5.90 -3.39 -8.12
CA LEU A 20 -5.31 -2.77 -9.29
C LEU A 20 -4.87 -3.82 -10.32
N ALA A 21 -4.36 -4.96 -9.84
CA ALA A 21 -3.96 -6.11 -10.67
C ALA A 21 -5.10 -6.70 -11.53
N SER A 22 -6.37 -6.34 -11.29
CA SER A 22 -7.52 -6.81 -12.06
C SER A 22 -7.99 -5.85 -13.17
N GLY A 23 -7.24 -4.76 -13.43
CA GLY A 23 -7.62 -3.74 -14.41
C GLY A 23 -6.46 -2.92 -14.97
N HIS A 24 -6.80 -1.80 -15.62
CA HIS A 24 -5.85 -0.91 -16.31
C HIS A 24 -4.94 -0.19 -15.32
N CYS A 25 -3.74 -0.72 -15.12
CA CYS A 25 -2.75 -0.19 -14.19
C CYS A 25 -1.34 -0.32 -14.75
N TRP A 26 -0.40 0.28 -14.04
CA TRP A 26 1.02 0.05 -14.26
C TRP A 26 1.51 -1.02 -13.30
N LYS A 27 2.38 -1.89 -13.80
CA LYS A 27 3.20 -2.78 -12.99
C LYS A 27 4.58 -2.16 -12.82
N MET A 28 5.04 -2.05 -11.59
CA MET A 28 6.39 -1.59 -11.25
C MET A 28 7.15 -2.71 -10.56
N THR A 29 8.39 -2.97 -10.98
CA THR A 29 9.26 -3.91 -10.26
C THR A 29 9.53 -3.40 -8.84
N ALA A 30 9.65 -4.32 -7.88
CA ALA A 30 9.91 -3.98 -6.49
C ALA A 30 11.14 -3.05 -6.35
N PRO A 31 11.05 -1.94 -5.60
CA PRO A 31 12.22 -1.16 -5.24
C PRO A 31 13.07 -1.95 -4.24
N LYS A 32 14.40 -1.92 -4.42
CA LYS A 32 15.35 -2.61 -3.52
C LYS A 32 15.48 -1.97 -2.14
N ASP A 33 15.10 -0.70 -2.04
CA ASP A 33 15.27 0.12 -0.85
C ASP A 33 13.90 0.66 -0.44
N PHE A 34 13.34 0.02 0.59
CA PHE A 34 12.02 0.33 1.10
C PHE A 34 11.93 1.76 1.67
N ASN A 35 12.99 2.24 2.31
CA ASN A 35 13.04 3.58 2.89
C ASN A 35 13.04 4.64 1.78
N LYS A 36 13.82 4.45 0.73
CA LYS A 36 13.76 5.33 -0.46
C LYS A 36 12.38 5.32 -1.11
N PHE A 37 11.73 4.17 -1.18
CA PHE A 37 10.35 4.07 -1.66
C PHE A 37 9.41 4.93 -0.82
N LEU A 38 9.40 4.77 0.50
CA LEU A 38 8.56 5.56 1.41
C LEU A 38 8.76 7.06 1.20
N LEU A 39 10.02 7.52 1.17
CA LEU A 39 10.36 8.94 1.04
C LEU A 39 10.03 9.52 -0.34
N ALA A 40 9.88 8.68 -1.37
CA ALA A 40 9.54 9.11 -2.72
C ALA A 40 8.03 9.19 -2.97
N LEU A 41 7.19 8.53 -2.15
CA LEU A 41 5.73 8.46 -2.34
C LEU A 41 5.03 9.83 -2.46
N PRO A 42 5.37 10.87 -1.66
CA PRO A 42 4.68 12.17 -1.75
C PRO A 42 4.79 12.82 -3.14
N LYS A 43 5.79 12.45 -3.94
CA LYS A 43 5.99 12.99 -5.29
C LYS A 43 4.96 12.50 -6.31
N ILE A 44 4.38 11.32 -6.08
CA ILE A 44 3.44 10.69 -7.03
C ILE A 44 2.02 10.61 -6.49
N LEU A 45 1.85 10.71 -5.17
CA LEU A 45 0.54 10.65 -4.54
C LEU A 45 -0.12 12.04 -4.53
N PRO A 46 -1.41 12.15 -4.86
CA PRO A 46 -2.16 13.38 -4.64
C PRO A 46 -2.12 13.79 -3.15
N PRO A 47 -2.25 15.09 -2.86
CA PRO A 47 -2.40 15.57 -1.48
C PRO A 47 -3.50 14.83 -0.72
N GLU A 48 -3.32 14.67 0.60
CA GLU A 48 -4.25 13.95 1.48
C GLU A 48 -4.41 12.45 1.19
N SER A 49 -3.54 11.88 0.34
CA SER A 49 -3.48 10.43 0.19
C SER A 49 -3.10 9.76 1.52
N VAL A 50 -3.63 8.56 1.74
CA VAL A 50 -3.41 7.77 2.93
C VAL A 50 -2.65 6.50 2.57
N LEU A 51 -1.57 6.25 3.29
CA LEU A 51 -0.84 4.99 3.29
C LEU A 51 -1.54 4.02 4.27
N CYS A 52 -2.05 2.93 3.75
CA CYS A 52 -2.50 1.78 4.51
C CYS A 52 -1.34 0.81 4.67
N ILE A 53 -1.02 0.48 5.91
CA ILE A 53 0.09 -0.37 6.31
C ILE A 53 -0.52 -1.61 6.96
N GLU A 54 -0.32 -2.76 6.33
CA GLU A 54 -0.65 -4.06 6.90
C GLU A 54 0.64 -4.71 7.42
N ALA A 55 0.64 -5.13 8.69
CA ALA A 55 1.82 -5.71 9.32
C ALA A 55 1.42 -6.81 10.31
N CYS A 56 2.39 -7.67 10.61
CA CYS A 56 2.26 -8.73 11.61
C CYS A 56 3.33 -8.55 12.68
N ARG A 57 2.93 -8.58 13.95
CA ARG A 57 3.85 -8.40 15.10
C ARG A 57 4.60 -7.06 15.08
N THR A 58 3.86 -5.98 14.85
CA THR A 58 4.43 -4.62 14.77
C THR A 58 5.16 -4.28 16.07
N PRO A 59 6.46 -3.87 16.02
CA PRO A 59 7.18 -3.42 17.21
C PRO A 59 6.45 -2.28 17.92
N ILE A 60 6.51 -2.26 19.25
CA ILE A 60 5.67 -1.35 20.07
C ILE A 60 5.87 0.12 19.71
N HIS A 61 7.11 0.56 19.47
CA HIS A 61 7.43 1.94 19.11
C HIS A 61 6.85 2.33 17.73
N ILE A 62 6.90 1.43 16.74
CA ILE A 62 6.27 1.64 15.42
C ILE A 62 4.75 1.70 15.57
N ARG A 63 4.18 0.79 16.37
CA ARG A 63 2.73 0.73 16.62
C ARG A 63 2.24 2.01 17.30
N GLU A 64 2.92 2.49 18.33
CA GLU A 64 2.59 3.75 19.02
C GLU A 64 2.70 4.94 18.07
N PHE A 65 3.75 5.01 17.26
CA PHE A 65 3.89 6.03 16.22
C PHE A 65 2.70 6.05 15.26
N LEU A 66 2.30 4.88 14.73
CA LEU A 66 1.20 4.77 13.78
C LEU A 66 -0.17 5.06 14.41
N LEU A 67 -0.38 4.70 15.68
CA LEU A 67 -1.63 4.97 16.39
C LEU A 67 -1.79 6.46 16.74
N THR A 68 -0.71 7.14 17.09
CA THR A 68 -0.75 8.58 17.42
C THR A 68 -0.96 9.47 16.21
N ARG A 69 -0.55 9.01 15.01
CA ARG A 69 -0.71 9.74 13.73
C ARG A 69 -1.75 9.13 12.80
N LYS A 70 -2.73 8.42 13.37
CA LYS A 70 -3.78 7.75 12.61
C LYS A 70 -4.52 8.76 11.71
N ALA A 71 -4.70 8.39 10.44
CA ALA A 71 -5.48 9.17 9.49
C ALA A 71 -6.93 9.36 9.99
N PRO A 72 -7.51 10.57 9.87
CA PRO A 72 -8.83 10.88 10.40
C PRO A 72 -9.95 10.11 9.69
N VAL A 73 -9.74 9.81 8.40
CA VAL A 73 -10.66 9.03 7.58
C VAL A 73 -9.95 7.77 7.12
N THR A 74 -10.60 6.63 7.31
CA THR A 74 -10.05 5.31 6.94
C THR A 74 -11.01 4.56 6.03
N LYS A 75 -10.47 3.89 5.01
CA LYS A 75 -11.23 2.99 4.13
C LYS A 75 -10.91 1.53 4.46
N ILE A 76 -11.93 0.67 4.40
CA ILE A 76 -11.72 -0.78 4.44
C ILE A 76 -11.14 -1.20 3.09
N LEU A 77 -9.90 -1.66 3.09
CA LEU A 77 -9.22 -2.15 1.90
C LEU A 77 -9.19 -3.69 1.87
N PRO A 78 -9.05 -4.29 0.68
CA PRO A 78 -8.76 -5.71 0.58
C PRO A 78 -7.47 -6.02 1.34
N ARG A 79 -7.54 -6.94 2.30
CA ARG A 79 -6.35 -7.44 2.99
C ARG A 79 -5.55 -8.35 2.09
N GLY A 80 -4.23 -8.29 2.18
CA GLY A 80 -3.34 -9.21 1.49
C GLY A 80 -3.08 -10.48 2.30
N THR A 81 -3.05 -10.39 3.62
CA THR A 81 -2.89 -11.56 4.50
C THR A 81 -4.25 -12.06 4.98
N ILE A 82 -4.52 -13.36 4.75
CA ILE A 82 -5.70 -14.05 5.31
C ILE A 82 -5.39 -14.59 6.71
N LEU A 83 -4.19 -15.16 6.91
CA LEU A 83 -3.68 -15.65 8.20
C LEU A 83 -2.16 -15.45 8.29
N PRO A 84 -1.59 -15.02 9.44
CA PRO A 84 -2.28 -14.60 10.67
C PRO A 84 -3.07 -13.29 10.48
N ILE A 85 -3.91 -12.93 11.46
CA ILE A 85 -4.66 -11.66 11.41
C ILE A 85 -3.68 -10.51 11.55
N SER A 86 -3.48 -9.75 10.47
CA SER A 86 -2.64 -8.56 10.45
C SER A 86 -3.24 -7.40 11.23
N GLU A 87 -2.37 -6.56 11.78
CA GLU A 87 -2.69 -5.21 12.21
C GLU A 87 -2.77 -4.31 10.97
N VAL A 88 -3.67 -3.33 11.00
CA VAL A 88 -3.85 -2.37 9.89
C VAL A 88 -3.79 -0.96 10.45
N PHE A 89 -2.90 -0.16 9.90
CA PHE A 89 -2.71 1.24 10.23
C PHE A 89 -2.93 2.11 9.00
N HIS A 90 -3.40 3.33 9.24
CA HIS A 90 -3.62 4.32 8.20
C HIS A 90 -2.89 5.60 8.58
N LEU A 91 -1.96 6.02 7.75
CA LEU A 91 -1.12 7.20 7.95
C LEU A 91 -1.31 8.14 6.76
N VAL A 92 -1.52 9.44 6.99
CA VAL A 92 -1.53 10.41 5.89
C VAL A 92 -0.14 10.45 5.26
N ALA A 93 -0.06 10.26 3.94
CA ALA A 93 1.18 10.18 3.17
C ALA A 93 1.78 11.57 2.88
N SER A 94 1.95 12.39 3.93
CA SER A 94 2.66 13.67 3.85
C SER A 94 4.17 13.46 3.95
N ASP A 95 4.95 14.42 3.46
CA ASP A 95 6.41 14.40 3.58
C ASP A 95 6.88 14.22 5.02
N GLU A 96 6.26 14.94 5.96
CA GLU A 96 6.58 14.88 7.39
C GLU A 96 6.31 13.49 7.96
N ASN A 97 5.10 12.95 7.76
CA ASN A 97 4.74 11.65 8.31
C ASN A 97 5.61 10.53 7.74
N LEU A 98 5.94 10.57 6.45
CA LEU A 98 6.74 9.52 5.82
C LEU A 98 8.22 9.61 6.18
N LYS A 99 8.75 10.83 6.39
CA LYS A 99 10.11 11.02 6.94
C LYS A 99 10.20 10.51 8.38
N ASP A 100 9.26 10.90 9.23
CA ASP A 100 9.23 10.43 10.61
C ASP A 100 9.05 8.90 10.67
N PHE A 101 8.18 8.36 9.81
CA PHE A 101 7.94 6.91 9.76
C PHE A 101 9.18 6.15 9.30
N GLU A 102 9.87 6.64 8.28
CA GLU A 102 11.15 6.08 7.83
C GLU A 102 12.17 6.08 8.96
N ALA A 103 12.32 7.19 9.69
CA ALA A 103 13.26 7.28 10.81
C ALA A 103 12.95 6.27 11.93
N VAL A 104 11.67 6.07 12.25
CA VAL A 104 11.22 5.09 13.26
C VAL A 104 11.49 3.66 12.79
N ILE A 105 11.29 3.35 11.51
CA ILE A 105 11.59 2.01 10.95
C ILE A 105 13.09 1.76 10.89
N SER A 106 13.87 2.74 10.44
CA SER A 106 15.33 2.64 10.28
C SER A 106 16.07 2.47 11.60
N ALA A 107 15.50 2.94 12.71
CA ALA A 107 16.02 2.73 14.06
C ALA A 107 15.64 1.35 14.64
N SER A 108 14.83 0.55 13.94
CA SER A 108 14.37 -0.77 14.35
C SER A 108 15.26 -1.86 13.75
N ASP A 109 15.49 -2.96 14.47
CA ASP A 109 16.33 -4.09 14.03
C ASP A 109 15.66 -4.97 12.95
N SER A 110 15.02 -4.37 11.94
CA SER A 110 14.58 -4.96 10.67
C SER A 110 13.45 -6.02 10.69
N SER A 111 12.77 -6.25 11.82
CA SER A 111 11.63 -7.21 11.90
C SER A 111 10.22 -6.59 11.77
N GLY A 112 10.13 -5.27 11.59
CA GLY A 112 8.88 -4.50 11.59
C GLY A 112 8.45 -3.95 10.22
N ILE A 113 9.05 -4.42 9.13
CA ILE A 113 8.72 -3.93 7.79
C ILE A 113 7.26 -4.30 7.45
N PRO A 114 6.46 -3.39 6.88
CA PRO A 114 5.10 -3.69 6.44
C PRO A 114 5.10 -4.91 5.52
N THR A 115 4.19 -5.85 5.77
CA THR A 115 4.01 -6.99 4.86
C THR A 115 3.24 -6.54 3.63
N HIS A 116 2.29 -5.61 3.77
CA HIS A 116 1.54 -5.06 2.64
C HIS A 116 1.38 -3.55 2.77
N ILE A 117 1.50 -2.87 1.63
CA ILE A 117 1.26 -1.44 1.52
C ILE A 117 0.23 -1.16 0.44
N GLN A 118 -0.71 -0.30 0.78
CA GLN A 118 -1.63 0.28 -0.20
C GLN A 118 -1.68 1.79 0.00
N ALA A 119 -1.80 2.55 -1.08
CA ALA A 119 -2.09 3.97 -1.01
C ALA A 119 -3.45 4.25 -1.65
N TYR A 120 -4.22 5.13 -1.04
CA TYR A 120 -5.50 5.58 -1.58
C TYR A 120 -5.72 7.06 -1.35
N ASN A 121 -6.52 7.66 -2.22
CA ASN A 121 -7.01 9.02 -2.07
C ASN A 121 -8.54 8.99 -2.18
N ARG A 122 -9.21 9.35 -1.08
CA ARG A 122 -10.67 9.22 -0.93
C ARG A 122 -11.12 7.78 -1.28
N GLU A 123 -11.85 7.61 -2.38
CA GLU A 123 -12.36 6.31 -2.80
C GLU A 123 -11.43 5.53 -3.71
N SER A 124 -10.38 6.15 -4.26
CA SER A 124 -9.51 5.55 -5.27
C SER A 124 -8.27 4.93 -4.66
N ILE A 125 -8.06 3.65 -4.90
CA ILE A 125 -6.77 3.00 -4.64
C ILE A 125 -5.79 3.41 -5.76
N LEU A 126 -4.61 3.83 -5.35
CA LEU A 126 -3.57 4.39 -6.20
C LEU A 126 -2.36 3.48 -6.31
N LEU A 127 -2.07 2.72 -5.25
CA LEU A 127 -0.93 1.81 -5.19
C LEU A 127 -1.30 0.58 -4.37
N GLN A 128 -0.84 -0.60 -4.78
CA GLN A 128 -0.89 -1.83 -4.01
C GLN A 128 0.41 -2.61 -4.15
N TRP A 129 1.01 -2.96 -3.02
CA TRP A 129 2.18 -3.81 -2.91
C TRP A 129 1.92 -4.84 -1.81
N PHE A 130 1.64 -6.08 -2.20
CA PHE A 130 1.22 -7.12 -1.26
C PHE A 130 2.38 -7.89 -0.61
N ASP A 131 3.61 -7.77 -1.10
CA ASP A 131 4.78 -8.29 -0.39
C ASP A 131 5.82 -7.17 -0.32
N ALA A 132 5.48 -6.16 0.47
CA ALA A 132 6.29 -4.96 0.57
C ALA A 132 7.65 -5.32 1.17
N SER A 133 8.72 -4.91 0.49
CA SER A 133 10.13 -5.30 0.72
C SER A 133 10.60 -6.65 0.18
N ALA A 134 9.72 -7.42 -0.47
CA ALA A 134 10.11 -8.57 -1.28
C ALA A 134 10.27 -8.20 -2.77
N ASP A 135 10.61 -9.18 -3.60
CA ASP A 135 10.83 -9.00 -5.05
C ASP A 135 9.52 -8.86 -5.86
N ASP A 136 8.36 -9.09 -5.21
CA ASP A 136 7.07 -9.03 -5.89
C ASP A 136 6.75 -7.61 -6.38
N PRO A 137 6.21 -7.50 -7.61
CA PRO A 137 5.89 -6.21 -8.18
C PRO A 137 4.77 -5.51 -7.41
N LEU A 138 4.78 -4.19 -7.45
CA LEU A 138 3.63 -3.39 -7.04
C LEU A 138 2.85 -2.89 -8.25
N PHE A 139 1.57 -2.63 -8.02
CA PHE A 139 0.63 -2.16 -9.02
C PHE A 139 0.22 -0.72 -8.70
N ILE A 140 0.20 0.11 -9.73
CA ILE A 140 -0.01 1.56 -9.60
C ILE A 140 -1.13 1.99 -10.55
N SER A 141 -2.09 2.74 -10.05
CA SER A 141 -3.23 3.22 -10.84
C SER A 141 -2.78 4.16 -11.95
N LYS A 142 -3.39 4.02 -13.14
CA LYS A 142 -3.23 4.99 -14.24
C LYS A 142 -3.78 6.39 -13.94
N LYS A 143 -4.42 6.59 -12.78
CA LYS A 143 -4.77 7.92 -12.28
C LYS A 143 -3.54 8.75 -11.88
N ILE A 144 -2.41 8.10 -11.63
CA ILE A 144 -1.13 8.79 -11.44
C ILE A 144 -0.51 9.04 -12.82
N ARG A 145 -0.01 10.26 -13.02
CA ARG A 145 0.62 10.65 -14.29
C ARG A 145 1.85 9.80 -14.59
N GLU A 146 1.95 9.34 -15.83
CA GLU A 146 3.01 8.43 -16.27
C GLU A 146 4.41 9.04 -16.18
N ASP A 147 4.56 10.34 -16.45
CA ASP A 147 5.85 11.03 -16.36
C ASP A 147 6.39 11.07 -14.92
N LEU A 148 5.53 11.37 -13.94
CA LEU A 148 5.88 11.28 -12.52
C LEU A 148 6.26 9.86 -12.11
N LEU A 149 5.57 8.84 -12.65
CA LEU A 149 5.91 7.44 -12.39
C LEU A 149 7.26 7.03 -12.97
N LYS A 150 7.62 7.54 -14.16
CA LYS A 150 8.93 7.29 -14.77
C LYS A 150 10.06 7.91 -13.94
N GLU A 151 9.88 9.13 -13.44
CA GLU A 151 10.83 9.77 -12.53
C GLU A 151 10.95 9.00 -11.21
N PHE A 152 9.82 8.59 -10.64
CA PHE A 152 9.77 7.77 -9.43
C PHE A 152 10.49 6.42 -9.61
N CYS A 153 10.26 5.72 -10.72
CA CYS A 153 10.96 4.48 -11.04
C CYS A 153 12.46 4.68 -11.17
N THR A 154 12.88 5.75 -11.86
CA THR A 154 14.29 6.10 -12.04
C THR A 154 14.98 6.33 -10.69
N GLN A 155 14.32 7.07 -9.79
CA GLN A 155 14.83 7.32 -8.43
C GLN A 155 15.00 6.03 -7.61
N LEU A 156 14.14 5.04 -7.82
CA LEU A 156 14.13 3.78 -7.06
C LEU A 156 14.92 2.65 -7.72
N GLY A 157 15.42 2.85 -8.94
CA GLY A 157 16.03 1.79 -9.74
C GLY A 157 15.03 0.69 -10.14
N SER A 158 13.75 1.05 -10.29
CA SER A 158 12.65 0.17 -10.70
C SER A 158 12.30 0.34 -12.18
N HIS A 159 11.55 -0.61 -12.73
CA HIS A 159 11.04 -0.59 -14.10
C HIS A 159 9.52 -0.56 -14.12
N LEU A 160 8.95 0.22 -15.05
CA LEU A 160 7.52 0.36 -15.27
C LEU A 160 7.10 -0.39 -16.54
N SER A 161 6.02 -1.16 -16.47
CA SER A 161 5.39 -1.82 -17.61
C SER A 161 3.88 -1.72 -17.52
N GLU A 162 3.19 -1.65 -18.64
CA GLU A 162 1.72 -1.68 -18.69
C GLU A 162 1.18 -3.10 -18.60
N ILE A 163 0.02 -3.29 -17.95
CA ILE A 163 -0.73 -4.56 -17.90
C ILE A 163 -2.23 -4.37 -18.11
#